data_AF-A0A960R7E8-F1
#
_entry.id   AF-A0A960R7E8-F1
#
_cell.length_a   1.000
_cell.length_b   1.000
_cell.length_c   1.000
_cell.angle_alpha   90.00
_cell.angle_beta   90.00
_cell.angle_gamma   90.00
#
_symmetry.space_group_name_H-M   'P 1'
#
loop_
_entity.id
_entity.type
_entity.pdbx_description
1 polymer ?
#
loop_
_entity_poly.entity_id
_entity_poly.type
_entity_poly.pdbx_seq_one_letter_code
_entity_poly.pdbx_strand_id
1 'polypeptide(L)'
;HRGGKAKGDLKVDHLTAMLKGGKDDGPAIVPGDPKGSSLIWRVTPDEAGDDIMPPKGEPLSPNEIATLTKWIEEGAPWPQFNVKNFTFTPLTDDLTFLRRVFLDTVGVPPSEAEIATFLAADEKSRRAEVIDRLLADARWADHWMGYWQDVLAENPNIINPTLNNTGPFRWWIQESLLDNKPADLFVTELVRMEGSERFGGPAGFGTASQNDVPMAAKGIIVSSAFLGVEMKCARCHDAPSNVSRQEDLFQLAALLKEASIDVPTTSSVPMDRIHQSGRKPLIEVTLKPGAKVEPAWPFARYCDESVADTLAEHPDDPRDRLAALITAPQNERFAQVMANRLWQRLMGRGIVANLVDWEKGEPSHPALLQWLGRQFVASGYDMKALARLILNSHAYQRAADPEAQEVSPLYIAPAARRLSSEQIVDSLFSATGKPFRLEEVSLDLDSVRVFSNSITLGQPRRAWMLASTS
;
A
#
# COMPACT_ATOMS: atom_id res chain seq x y z
N HIS A 1 -28.03 -15.86 -12.95
CA HIS A 1 -27.28 -15.66 -11.69
C HIS A 1 -26.45 -14.37 -11.73
N ARG A 2 -27.09 -13.21 -11.98
CA ARG A 2 -26.47 -11.87 -11.93
C ARG A 2 -27.34 -10.95 -11.05
N GLY A 3 -26.73 -10.10 -10.22
CA GLY A 3 -27.45 -9.15 -9.37
C GLY A 3 -28.08 -9.72 -8.07
N GLY A 4 -28.91 -8.92 -7.39
CA GLY A 4 -29.35 -9.14 -6.00
C GLY A 4 -30.38 -10.24 -5.71
N LYS A 5 -30.83 -11.01 -6.72
CA LYS A 5 -31.74 -12.16 -6.54
C LYS A 5 -31.20 -13.43 -7.22
N ALA A 6 -30.00 -13.85 -6.83
CA ALA A 6 -29.46 -15.15 -7.23
C ALA A 6 -30.14 -16.27 -6.44
N LYS A 7 -30.63 -17.32 -7.10
CA LYS A 7 -31.06 -18.55 -6.43
C LYS A 7 -29.81 -19.32 -5.97
N GLY A 8 -29.86 -19.88 -4.75
CA GLY A 8 -28.76 -20.63 -4.16
C GLY A 8 -27.51 -19.79 -3.83
N ASP A 9 -27.64 -18.47 -3.77
CA ASP A 9 -26.56 -17.48 -3.56
C ASP A 9 -25.39 -17.51 -4.58
N LEU A 10 -25.48 -18.35 -5.61
CA LEU A 10 -24.48 -18.45 -6.67
C LEU A 10 -24.49 -17.20 -7.55
N LYS A 11 -23.33 -16.53 -7.65
CA LYS A 11 -23.10 -15.39 -8.56
C LYS A 11 -22.02 -15.75 -9.58
N VAL A 12 -22.34 -15.57 -10.87
CA VAL A 12 -21.47 -15.98 -11.99
C VAL A 12 -20.80 -14.81 -12.71
N ASP A 13 -20.88 -13.61 -12.13
CA ASP A 13 -20.31 -12.35 -12.65
C ASP A 13 -19.03 -11.93 -11.92
N HIS A 14 -18.61 -12.66 -10.89
CA HIS A 14 -17.40 -12.39 -10.13
C HIS A 14 -16.60 -13.67 -9.90
N LEU A 15 -15.29 -13.62 -10.18
CA LEU A 15 -14.38 -14.75 -9.95
C LEU A 15 -14.42 -15.25 -8.49
N THR A 16 -14.37 -14.33 -7.53
CA THR A 16 -14.41 -14.67 -6.10
C THR A 16 -15.69 -15.39 -5.69
N ALA A 17 -16.82 -15.06 -6.31
CA ALA A 17 -18.08 -15.75 -6.06
C ALA A 17 -18.11 -17.14 -6.71
N MET A 18 -17.51 -17.31 -7.89
CA MET A 18 -17.39 -18.62 -8.55
C MET A 18 -16.44 -19.55 -7.78
N LEU A 19 -15.33 -19.04 -7.25
CA LEU A 19 -14.39 -19.81 -6.41
C LEU A 19 -15.00 -20.21 -5.07
N LYS A 20 -15.94 -19.43 -4.53
CA LYS A 20 -16.69 -19.77 -3.32
C LYS A 20 -17.84 -20.73 -3.60
N GLY A 21 -18.55 -20.51 -4.71
CA GLY A 21 -19.76 -21.20 -5.10
C GLY A 21 -21.03 -20.74 -4.36
N GLY A 22 -22.07 -21.57 -4.48
CA GLY A 22 -23.39 -21.33 -3.87
C GLY A 22 -23.42 -21.68 -2.38
N LYS A 23 -24.63 -21.70 -1.82
CA LYS A 23 -24.83 -21.91 -0.38
C LYS A 23 -24.31 -23.27 0.13
N ASP A 24 -24.52 -24.33 -0.63
CA ASP A 24 -24.41 -25.72 -0.13
C ASP A 24 -23.52 -26.65 -1.00
N ASP A 25 -22.98 -26.16 -2.13
CA ASP A 25 -22.34 -27.01 -3.16
C ASP A 25 -20.79 -26.98 -3.16
N GLY A 26 -20.17 -26.22 -2.26
CA GLY A 26 -18.75 -25.87 -2.36
C GLY A 26 -18.46 -24.98 -3.58
N PRO A 27 -17.18 -24.88 -4.01
CA PRO A 27 -16.77 -24.05 -5.14
C PRO A 27 -17.58 -24.33 -6.42
N ALA A 28 -18.05 -23.28 -7.10
CA ALA A 28 -18.63 -23.44 -8.43
C ALA A 28 -17.55 -23.82 -9.45
N ILE A 29 -16.35 -23.26 -9.30
CA ILE A 29 -15.17 -23.61 -10.08
C ILE A 29 -13.99 -23.90 -9.16
N VAL A 30 -13.26 -24.95 -9.49
CA VAL A 30 -11.93 -25.26 -8.95
C VAL A 30 -10.98 -25.22 -10.15
N PRO A 31 -10.17 -24.16 -10.31
CA PRO A 31 -9.23 -24.05 -11.43
C PRO A 31 -8.36 -25.29 -11.60
N GLY A 32 -8.35 -25.88 -12.79
CA GLY A 32 -7.61 -27.11 -13.10
C GLY A 32 -8.31 -28.41 -12.70
N ASP A 33 -9.44 -28.37 -12.00
CA ASP A 33 -10.19 -29.55 -11.56
C ASP A 33 -11.68 -29.46 -11.93
N PRO A 34 -12.07 -29.91 -13.14
CA PRO A 34 -13.47 -29.96 -13.54
C PRO A 34 -14.32 -30.88 -12.66
N LYS A 35 -13.74 -31.97 -12.11
CA LYS A 35 -14.48 -32.93 -11.29
C LYS A 35 -14.79 -32.34 -9.91
N GLY A 36 -13.89 -31.54 -9.36
CA GLY A 36 -14.10 -30.76 -8.14
C GLY A 36 -15.00 -29.53 -8.33
N SER A 37 -15.39 -29.19 -9.56
CA SER A 37 -16.16 -27.99 -9.88
C SER A 37 -17.67 -28.29 -9.95
N SER A 38 -18.44 -27.82 -8.96
CA SER A 38 -19.89 -28.08 -8.91
C SER A 38 -20.66 -27.53 -10.12
N LEU A 39 -20.12 -26.52 -10.82
CA LEU A 39 -20.69 -26.00 -12.07
C LEU A 39 -20.81 -27.09 -13.14
N ILE A 40 -19.77 -27.91 -13.34
CA ILE A 40 -19.75 -28.96 -14.37
C ILE A 40 -20.71 -30.08 -14.01
N TRP A 41 -20.68 -30.51 -12.74
CA TRP A 41 -21.61 -31.50 -12.23
C TRP A 41 -23.06 -31.07 -12.50
N ARG A 42 -23.45 -29.84 -12.12
CA ARG A 42 -24.82 -29.32 -12.28
C ARG A 42 -25.29 -29.20 -13.74
N VAL A 43 -24.41 -29.02 -14.72
CA VAL A 43 -24.82 -28.89 -16.13
C VAL A 43 -24.75 -30.21 -16.90
N THR A 44 -24.31 -31.29 -16.26
CA THR A 44 -24.14 -32.61 -16.89
C THR A 44 -25.36 -33.50 -16.63
N PRO A 45 -26.16 -33.85 -17.66
CA PRO A 45 -27.47 -34.48 -17.46
C PRO A 45 -27.47 -35.79 -16.68
N ASP A 46 -26.49 -36.65 -16.92
CA ASP A 46 -26.43 -37.98 -16.31
C ASP A 46 -25.85 -37.98 -14.89
N GLU A 47 -25.21 -36.87 -14.48
CA GLU A 47 -24.52 -36.75 -13.19
C GLU A 47 -25.33 -35.98 -12.15
N ALA A 48 -26.08 -34.96 -12.56
CA ALA A 48 -26.82 -34.08 -11.65
C ALA A 48 -28.19 -34.61 -11.21
N GLY A 49 -28.79 -35.53 -11.97
CA GLY A 49 -30.15 -36.00 -11.71
C GLY A 49 -31.15 -34.84 -11.60
N ASP A 50 -31.87 -34.77 -10.46
CA ASP A 50 -32.87 -33.74 -10.18
C ASP A 50 -32.26 -32.33 -9.95
N ASP A 51 -30.95 -32.23 -9.72
CA ASP A 51 -30.23 -30.97 -9.47
C ASP A 51 -29.67 -30.32 -10.75
N ILE A 52 -30.03 -30.86 -11.92
CA ILE A 52 -29.58 -30.38 -13.22
C ILE A 52 -29.96 -28.91 -13.46
N MET A 53 -29.03 -28.16 -14.02
CA MET A 53 -29.17 -26.77 -14.41
C MET A 53 -29.08 -26.63 -15.94
N PRO A 54 -30.01 -25.88 -16.57
CA PRO A 54 -31.12 -25.19 -15.94
C PRO A 54 -32.27 -26.15 -15.53
N PRO A 55 -32.96 -25.93 -14.40
CA PRO A 55 -34.06 -26.80 -13.94
C PRO A 55 -35.34 -26.63 -14.77
N LYS A 56 -35.37 -25.61 -15.63
CA LYS A 56 -36.41 -25.33 -16.61
C LYS A 56 -35.73 -24.81 -17.88
N GLY A 57 -36.02 -25.43 -19.01
CA GLY A 57 -35.44 -25.09 -20.31
C GLY A 57 -34.57 -26.22 -20.87
N GLU A 58 -33.95 -25.96 -22.01
CA GLU A 58 -33.04 -26.90 -22.64
C GLU A 58 -31.73 -27.02 -21.84
N PRO A 59 -31.23 -28.25 -21.58
CA PRO A 59 -29.88 -28.47 -21.06
C PRO A 59 -28.81 -27.88 -21.99
N LEU A 60 -27.62 -27.65 -21.43
CA LEU A 60 -26.46 -27.29 -22.26
C LEU A 60 -26.13 -28.45 -23.21
N SER A 61 -25.74 -28.11 -24.43
CA SER A 61 -25.29 -29.10 -25.41
C SER A 61 -23.96 -29.74 -24.98
N PRO A 62 -23.65 -30.96 -25.46
CA PRO A 62 -22.36 -31.61 -25.17
C PRO A 62 -21.14 -30.74 -25.52
N ASN A 63 -21.24 -29.91 -26.57
CA ASN A 63 -20.17 -28.99 -26.97
C ASN A 63 -20.00 -27.82 -25.99
N GLU A 64 -21.10 -27.30 -25.44
CA GLU A 64 -21.04 -26.23 -24.42
C GLU A 64 -20.48 -26.76 -23.11
N ILE A 65 -20.89 -27.96 -22.69
CA ILE A 65 -20.34 -28.64 -21.51
C ILE A 65 -18.85 -28.90 -21.72
N ALA A 66 -18.44 -29.45 -22.87
CA ALA A 66 -17.04 -29.68 -23.19
C ALA A 66 -16.21 -28.38 -23.20
N THR A 67 -16.80 -27.26 -23.64
CA THR A 67 -16.15 -25.94 -23.61
C THR A 67 -15.93 -25.47 -22.17
N LEU A 68 -16.92 -25.61 -21.30
CA LEU A 68 -16.80 -25.25 -19.87
C LEU A 68 -15.79 -26.15 -19.16
N THR A 69 -15.82 -27.45 -19.41
CA THR A 69 -14.86 -28.42 -18.87
C THR A 69 -13.45 -28.04 -19.26
N LYS A 70 -13.20 -27.83 -20.56
CA LYS A 70 -11.89 -27.43 -21.08
C LYS A 70 -11.42 -26.10 -20.48
N TRP A 71 -12.31 -25.12 -20.37
CA TRP A 71 -11.98 -23.84 -19.73
C TRP A 71 -11.53 -24.03 -18.27
N ILE A 72 -12.17 -24.93 -17.50
CA ILE A 72 -11.73 -25.24 -16.13
C ILE A 72 -10.40 -25.99 -16.13
N GLU A 73 -10.20 -26.96 -17.02
CA GLU A 73 -8.92 -27.69 -17.18
C GLU A 73 -7.74 -26.74 -17.46
N GLU A 74 -7.97 -25.70 -18.26
CA GLU A 74 -7.01 -24.64 -18.57
C GLU A 74 -6.74 -23.67 -17.40
N GLY A 75 -7.26 -23.97 -16.20
CA GLY A 75 -7.10 -23.13 -15.01
C GLY A 75 -8.18 -22.06 -14.88
N ALA A 76 -9.34 -22.26 -15.54
CA ALA A 76 -10.46 -21.32 -15.53
C ALA A 76 -10.01 -19.87 -15.81
N PRO A 77 -9.28 -19.60 -16.92
CA PRO A 77 -8.70 -18.29 -17.18
C PRO A 77 -9.82 -17.24 -17.18
N TRP A 78 -9.78 -16.38 -16.18
CA TRP A 78 -10.74 -15.31 -15.97
C TRP A 78 -10.05 -14.00 -16.32
N PRO A 79 -10.11 -13.54 -17.59
CA PRO A 79 -9.47 -12.29 -17.97
C PRO A 79 -10.01 -11.19 -17.06
N GLN A 80 -9.12 -10.51 -16.32
CA GLN A 80 -9.54 -9.46 -15.40
C GLN A 80 -10.38 -8.39 -16.13
N PHE A 81 -10.08 -8.16 -17.42
CA PHE A 81 -10.81 -7.25 -18.30
C PHE A 81 -10.95 -7.84 -19.71
N ASN A 82 -12.17 -8.22 -20.11
CA ASN A 82 -12.48 -8.51 -21.52
C ASN A 82 -13.01 -7.23 -22.18
N VAL A 83 -12.11 -6.27 -22.41
CA VAL A 83 -12.49 -4.95 -22.95
C VAL A 83 -12.20 -4.94 -24.43
N LYS A 84 -13.23 -5.24 -25.23
CA LYS A 84 -13.12 -5.18 -26.70
C LYS A 84 -13.17 -3.74 -27.22
N ASN A 85 -13.93 -2.87 -26.54
CA ASN A 85 -14.12 -1.46 -26.87
C ASN A 85 -14.29 -0.67 -25.57
N PHE A 86 -13.80 0.57 -25.55
CA PHE A 86 -14.03 1.52 -24.48
C PHE A 86 -13.94 2.94 -25.03
N THR A 87 -14.63 3.87 -24.36
CA THR A 87 -14.63 5.28 -24.72
C THR A 87 -13.92 6.05 -23.62
N PHE A 88 -12.90 6.80 -24.00
CA PHE A 88 -12.24 7.69 -23.07
C PHE A 88 -13.08 8.95 -22.83
N THR A 89 -13.07 9.45 -21.60
CA THR A 89 -13.54 10.82 -21.35
C THR A 89 -12.58 11.82 -22.01
N PRO A 90 -13.06 13.02 -22.42
CA PRO A 90 -12.18 14.06 -22.95
C PRO A 90 -11.17 14.52 -21.89
N LEU A 91 -10.16 15.31 -22.30
CA LEU A 91 -9.34 16.03 -21.33
C LEU A 91 -10.23 16.99 -20.54
N THR A 92 -9.94 17.14 -19.25
CA THR A 92 -10.67 18.07 -18.38
C THR A 92 -10.36 19.51 -18.75
N ASP A 93 -11.28 20.44 -18.47
CA ASP A 93 -11.02 21.87 -18.62
C ASP A 93 -9.95 22.37 -17.64
N ASP A 94 -9.41 23.55 -17.92
CA ASP A 94 -8.27 24.13 -17.22
C ASP A 94 -8.50 24.42 -15.73
N LEU A 95 -9.69 24.89 -15.34
CA LEU A 95 -9.97 25.18 -13.94
C LEU A 95 -10.24 23.90 -13.13
N THR A 96 -10.90 22.90 -13.75
CA THR A 96 -11.04 21.58 -13.13
C THR A 96 -9.69 20.88 -13.00
N PHE A 97 -8.81 20.99 -14.02
CA PHE A 97 -7.43 20.51 -13.94
C PHE A 97 -6.67 21.20 -12.80
N LEU A 98 -6.72 22.53 -12.75
CA LEU A 98 -6.02 23.32 -11.75
C LEU A 98 -6.44 22.93 -10.32
N ARG A 99 -7.75 22.85 -10.06
CA ARG A 99 -8.26 22.42 -8.75
C ARG A 99 -7.78 21.02 -8.40
N ARG A 100 -7.80 20.08 -9.35
CA ARG A 100 -7.37 18.70 -9.12
C ARG A 100 -5.88 18.62 -8.78
N VAL A 101 -5.02 19.22 -9.61
CA VAL A 101 -3.56 19.15 -9.42
C VAL A 101 -3.15 19.82 -8.11
N PHE A 102 -3.80 20.92 -7.72
CA PHE A 102 -3.57 21.56 -6.41
C PHE A 102 -3.89 20.63 -5.24
N LEU A 103 -5.08 20.00 -5.25
CA LEU A 103 -5.48 19.09 -4.20
C LEU A 103 -4.59 17.85 -4.14
N ASP A 104 -4.14 17.33 -5.29
CA ASP A 104 -3.33 16.11 -5.37
C ASP A 104 -1.83 16.31 -5.08
N THR A 105 -1.33 17.54 -5.20
CA THR A 105 0.10 17.84 -4.99
C THR A 105 0.37 18.58 -3.68
N VAL A 106 -0.43 19.61 -3.37
CA VAL A 106 -0.22 20.50 -2.22
C VAL A 106 -1.36 20.47 -1.20
N GLY A 107 -2.39 19.65 -1.43
CA GLY A 107 -3.42 19.34 -0.43
C GLY A 107 -4.48 20.42 -0.18
N VAL A 108 -4.41 21.57 -0.86
CA VAL A 108 -5.34 22.69 -0.69
C VAL A 108 -5.78 23.25 -2.04
N PRO A 109 -6.96 23.88 -2.16
CA PRO A 109 -7.39 24.52 -3.40
C PRO A 109 -6.47 25.71 -3.76
N PRO A 110 -6.41 26.09 -5.05
CA PRO A 110 -5.66 27.26 -5.47
C PRO A 110 -6.29 28.56 -4.92
N SER A 111 -5.45 29.50 -4.51
CA SER A 111 -5.86 30.88 -4.20
C SER A 111 -6.20 31.67 -5.47
N GLU A 112 -6.89 32.80 -5.32
CA GLU A 112 -7.21 33.69 -6.45
C GLU A 112 -5.97 34.15 -7.22
N ALA A 113 -4.88 34.45 -6.52
CA ALA A 113 -3.62 34.84 -7.14
C ALA A 113 -3.00 33.69 -7.95
N GLU A 114 -3.10 32.46 -7.45
CA GLU A 114 -2.59 31.28 -8.17
C GLU A 114 -3.43 30.93 -9.40
N ILE A 115 -4.75 31.14 -9.34
CA ILE A 115 -5.65 31.01 -10.50
C ILE A 115 -5.31 32.08 -11.55
N ALA A 116 -5.18 33.34 -11.14
CA ALA A 116 -4.82 34.43 -12.05
C ALA A 116 -3.46 34.19 -12.73
N THR A 117 -2.46 33.71 -11.97
CA THR A 117 -1.15 33.35 -12.50
C THR A 117 -1.25 32.24 -13.54
N PHE A 118 -2.03 31.19 -13.26
CA PHE A 118 -2.23 30.07 -14.19
C PHE A 118 -2.93 30.48 -15.48
N LEU A 119 -3.96 31.32 -15.40
CA LEU A 119 -4.71 31.80 -16.57
C LEU A 119 -3.92 32.80 -17.42
N ALA A 120 -2.95 33.50 -16.83
CA ALA A 120 -2.07 34.42 -17.55
C ALA A 120 -0.95 33.71 -18.34
N ALA A 121 -0.62 32.46 -17.99
CA ALA A 121 0.39 31.67 -18.68
C ALA A 121 -0.09 31.16 -20.05
N ASP A 122 0.83 30.82 -20.95
CA ASP A 122 0.51 30.31 -22.29
C ASP A 122 -0.31 29.02 -22.21
N GLU A 123 -1.37 28.92 -23.00
CA GLU A 123 -2.31 27.78 -22.94
C GLU A 123 -1.65 26.43 -23.21
N LYS A 124 -0.59 26.40 -24.01
CA LYS A 124 0.09 25.17 -24.38
C LYS A 124 1.04 24.66 -23.30
N SER A 125 1.56 25.54 -22.45
CA SER A 125 2.56 25.19 -21.42
C SER A 125 2.06 25.35 -19.99
N ARG A 126 1.00 26.12 -19.73
CA ARG A 126 0.52 26.46 -18.38
C ARG A 126 0.31 25.25 -17.46
N ARG A 127 -0.11 24.10 -18.00
CA ARG A 127 -0.32 22.88 -17.23
C ARG A 127 1.00 22.27 -16.75
N ALA A 128 1.99 22.18 -17.64
CA ALA A 128 3.33 21.71 -17.28
C ALA A 128 3.99 22.67 -16.30
N GLU A 129 3.90 23.98 -16.54
CA GLU A 129 4.46 25.02 -15.67
C GLU A 129 3.85 25.00 -14.26
N VAL A 130 2.52 24.85 -14.13
CA VAL A 130 1.91 24.75 -12.80
C VAL A 130 2.25 23.44 -12.10
N ILE A 131 2.40 22.32 -12.83
CA ILE A 131 2.88 21.06 -12.26
C ILE A 131 4.28 21.27 -11.67
N ASP A 132 5.20 21.86 -12.43
CA ASP A 132 6.58 22.09 -11.96
C ASP A 132 6.61 23.02 -10.75
N ARG A 133 5.82 24.09 -10.75
CA ARG A 133 5.69 25.00 -9.61
C ARG A 133 5.17 24.28 -8.37
N LEU A 134 4.15 23.44 -8.50
CA LEU A 134 3.54 22.72 -7.38
C LEU A 134 4.44 21.62 -6.82
N LEU A 135 5.19 20.92 -7.67
CA LEU A 135 6.18 19.94 -7.21
C LEU A 135 7.35 20.60 -6.47
N ALA A 136 7.73 21.82 -6.86
CA ALA A 136 8.74 22.61 -6.14
C ALA A 136 8.19 23.28 -4.87
N ASP A 137 6.88 23.25 -4.62
CA ASP A 137 6.25 23.94 -3.49
C ASP A 137 6.47 23.21 -2.17
N ALA A 138 6.78 23.94 -1.09
CA ALA A 138 6.98 23.36 0.24
C ALA A 138 5.70 22.67 0.78
N ARG A 139 4.51 23.08 0.33
CA ARG A 139 3.24 22.43 0.68
C ARG A 139 3.15 20.99 0.18
N TRP A 140 3.98 20.58 -0.78
CA TRP A 140 4.14 19.17 -1.15
C TRP A 140 4.45 18.33 0.08
N ALA A 141 5.46 18.73 0.87
CA ALA A 141 5.87 17.97 2.04
C ALA A 141 4.70 17.85 3.04
N ASP A 142 4.01 18.96 3.32
CA ASP A 142 2.83 18.99 4.20
C ASP A 142 1.73 18.01 3.75
N HIS A 143 1.42 17.98 2.46
CA HIS A 143 0.36 17.13 1.91
C HIS A 143 0.66 15.63 2.07
N TRP A 144 1.94 15.27 2.02
CA TRP A 144 2.40 13.89 2.14
C TRP A 144 2.51 13.40 3.58
N MET A 145 2.47 14.27 4.58
CA MET A 145 2.68 13.90 5.98
C MET A 145 1.65 12.92 6.53
N GLY A 146 0.36 13.14 6.27
CA GLY A 146 -0.68 12.22 6.76
C GLY A 146 -0.48 10.80 6.20
N TYR A 147 -0.07 10.70 4.93
CA TYR A 147 0.21 9.41 4.32
C TYR A 147 1.36 8.65 4.96
N TRP A 148 2.51 9.32 5.08
CA TRP A 148 3.72 8.64 5.52
C TRP A 148 3.63 8.28 6.98
N GLN A 149 2.90 9.07 7.78
CA GLN A 149 2.54 8.68 9.13
C GLN A 149 1.71 7.38 9.14
N ASP A 150 0.67 7.28 8.31
CA ASP A 150 -0.12 6.04 8.19
C ASP A 150 0.71 4.84 7.71
N VAL A 151 1.53 5.03 6.66
CA VAL A 151 2.35 3.96 6.07
C VAL A 151 3.39 3.45 7.06
N LEU A 152 4.00 4.33 7.83
CA LEU A 152 5.03 3.99 8.81
C LEU A 152 4.45 3.66 10.19
N ALA A 153 3.12 3.62 10.31
CA ALA A 153 2.38 3.42 11.55
C ALA A 153 2.79 4.40 12.67
N GLU A 154 3.15 5.63 12.28
CA GLU A 154 3.39 6.74 13.20
C GLU A 154 2.04 7.27 13.66
N ASN A 155 1.67 6.97 14.90
CA ASN A 155 0.36 7.32 15.44
C ASN A 155 0.48 8.45 16.48
N PRO A 156 0.02 9.67 16.17
CA PRO A 156 0.10 10.80 17.08
C PRO A 156 -0.82 10.67 18.30
N ASN A 157 -1.80 9.75 18.29
CA ASN A 157 -2.76 9.53 19.39
C ASN A 157 -2.26 8.54 20.45
N ILE A 158 -1.17 7.82 20.17
CA ILE A 158 -0.50 7.00 21.18
C ILE A 158 0.51 7.92 21.89
N ILE A 159 -0.01 8.92 22.61
CA ILE A 159 0.79 9.70 23.56
C ILE A 159 0.97 8.84 24.81
N ASN A 160 1.83 7.83 24.70
CA ASN A 160 2.50 7.33 25.88
C ASN A 160 3.87 8.03 25.90
N PRO A 161 4.13 8.92 26.88
CA PRO A 161 5.39 9.67 27.01
C PRO A 161 6.64 8.79 26.91
N THR A 162 6.54 7.49 27.20
CA THR A 162 7.66 6.55 27.15
C THR A 162 7.75 5.67 25.90
N LEU A 163 6.72 5.56 25.04
CA LEU A 163 6.62 4.40 24.13
C LEU A 163 6.12 4.63 22.70
N ASN A 164 5.64 5.82 22.31
CA ASN A 164 5.14 5.98 20.93
C ASN A 164 5.07 7.41 20.40
N ASN A 165 5.78 8.35 21.01
CA ASN A 165 5.86 9.73 20.53
C ASN A 165 7.32 10.11 20.40
N THR A 166 7.89 9.88 19.23
CA THR A 166 9.16 10.52 18.89
C THR A 166 8.93 11.88 18.29
N GLY A 167 7.68 12.36 18.23
CA GLY A 167 7.19 13.69 17.82
C GLY A 167 8.06 14.31 16.75
N PRO A 168 9.21 14.86 17.12
CA PRO A 168 10.39 15.00 16.27
C PRO A 168 10.61 14.04 15.06
N PHE A 169 10.36 12.72 15.10
CA PHE A 169 10.56 11.84 13.93
C PHE A 169 9.76 12.27 12.70
N ARG A 170 8.53 12.74 12.88
CA ARG A 170 7.70 13.25 11.78
C ARG A 170 8.32 14.48 11.10
N TRP A 171 9.16 15.24 11.80
CA TRP A 171 9.89 16.36 11.21
C TRP A 171 10.99 15.88 10.28
N TRP A 172 11.69 14.78 10.61
CA TRP A 172 12.62 14.15 9.66
C TRP A 172 11.91 13.66 8.40
N ILE A 173 10.69 13.10 8.53
CA ILE A 173 9.87 12.72 7.35
C ILE A 173 9.57 13.96 6.51
N GLN A 174 9.09 15.04 7.15
CA GLN A 174 8.71 16.27 6.48
C GLN A 174 9.91 16.93 5.77
N GLU A 175 11.04 17.04 6.45
CA GLU A 175 12.29 17.58 5.90
C GLU A 175 12.79 16.75 4.73
N SER A 176 12.75 15.42 4.83
CA SER A 176 13.11 14.53 3.71
C SER A 176 12.25 14.78 2.47
N LEU A 177 10.95 15.05 2.64
CA LEU A 177 10.06 15.39 1.52
C LEU A 177 10.28 16.81 0.99
N LEU A 178 10.62 17.75 1.86
CA LEU A 178 10.91 19.14 1.52
C LEU A 178 12.18 19.23 0.68
N ASP A 179 13.23 18.53 1.10
CA ASP A 179 14.53 18.47 0.44
C ASP A 179 14.52 17.63 -0.85
N ASN A 180 13.37 17.02 -1.19
CA ASN A 180 13.23 16.08 -2.29
C ASN A 180 14.24 14.93 -2.20
N LYS A 181 14.41 14.37 -1.00
CA LYS A 181 15.31 13.24 -0.75
C LYS A 181 14.93 12.07 -1.67
N PRO A 182 15.91 11.48 -2.39
CA PRO A 182 15.70 10.24 -3.13
C PRO A 182 15.06 9.17 -2.25
N ALA A 183 14.10 8.43 -2.79
CA ALA A 183 13.33 7.50 -1.98
C ALA A 183 14.15 6.30 -1.49
N ASP A 184 15.16 5.87 -2.25
CA ASP A 184 16.15 4.90 -1.79
C ASP A 184 16.90 5.43 -0.57
N LEU A 185 17.39 6.66 -0.61
CA LEU A 185 18.07 7.28 0.54
C LEU A 185 17.14 7.45 1.74
N PHE A 186 15.89 7.87 1.53
CA PHE A 186 14.88 7.95 2.59
C PHE A 186 14.69 6.58 3.28
N VAL A 187 14.56 5.51 2.50
CA VAL A 187 14.39 4.15 3.04
C VAL A 187 15.67 3.64 3.69
N THR A 188 16.83 3.94 3.12
CA THR A 188 18.13 3.57 3.71
C THR A 188 18.29 4.20 5.08
N GLU A 189 18.11 5.51 5.21
CA GLU A 189 18.16 6.20 6.50
C GLU A 189 17.13 5.64 7.49
N LEU A 190 15.88 5.43 7.03
CA LEU A 190 14.80 4.87 7.85
C LEU A 190 15.16 3.49 8.43
N VAL A 191 15.74 2.61 7.61
CA VAL A 191 16.09 1.23 7.98
C VAL A 191 17.33 1.19 8.87
N ARG A 192 18.33 2.04 8.61
CA ARG A 192 19.51 2.21 9.48
C ARG A 192 19.13 2.68 10.88
N MET A 193 18.04 3.44 11.01
CA MET A 193 17.55 3.96 12.29
C MET A 193 18.64 4.72 13.06
N GLU A 194 19.48 5.47 12.34
CA GLU A 194 20.56 6.25 12.94
C GLU A 194 20.07 7.61 13.46
N GLY A 195 20.92 8.28 14.23
CA GLY A 195 20.64 9.61 14.76
C GLY A 195 19.82 9.57 16.05
N SER A 196 19.02 10.61 16.28
CA SER A 196 18.33 10.75 17.56
C SER A 196 16.96 10.07 17.57
N GLU A 197 16.75 9.23 18.58
CA GLU A 197 15.43 8.69 18.93
C GLU A 197 14.41 9.76 19.39
N ARG A 198 14.90 10.96 19.74
CA ARG A 198 14.19 11.93 20.58
C ARG A 198 14.21 13.36 20.05
N PHE A 199 15.18 13.72 19.22
CA PHE A 199 15.40 15.09 18.75
C PHE A 199 15.19 15.26 17.25
N GLY A 200 14.58 14.27 16.60
CA GLY A 200 14.33 14.27 15.17
C GLY A 200 15.43 13.50 14.45
N GLY A 201 15.05 12.39 13.82
CA GLY A 201 15.96 11.51 13.12
C GLY A 201 15.36 10.13 12.87
N PRO A 202 15.94 9.35 11.95
CA PRO A 202 15.46 8.00 11.61
C PRO A 202 15.40 7.03 12.78
N ALA A 203 16.27 7.16 13.79
CA ALA A 203 16.23 6.37 15.02
C ALA A 203 14.86 6.42 15.72
N GLY A 204 14.11 7.52 15.54
CA GLY A 204 12.76 7.64 16.07
C GLY A 204 11.77 6.63 15.47
N PHE A 205 12.07 6.01 14.33
CA PHE A 205 11.29 4.89 13.79
C PHE A 205 11.43 3.64 14.67
N GLY A 206 12.58 3.40 15.29
CA GLY A 206 12.88 2.19 16.06
C GLY A 206 12.23 2.13 17.44
N THR A 207 11.84 3.27 18.01
CA THR A 207 11.33 3.38 19.40
C THR A 207 9.87 2.94 19.55
N ALA A 208 9.11 2.90 18.45
CA ALA A 208 7.66 2.79 18.46
C ALA A 208 7.20 1.35 18.25
N SER A 209 6.77 0.69 19.31
CA SER A 209 5.61 -0.22 19.30
C SER A 209 5.38 -0.74 20.71
N GLN A 210 4.13 -0.72 21.20
CA GLN A 210 3.74 -1.53 22.36
C GLN A 210 3.70 -3.01 21.93
N ASN A 211 4.89 -3.55 21.69
CA ASN A 211 5.09 -4.91 21.25
C ASN A 211 6.25 -5.53 22.05
N ASP A 212 6.09 -6.79 22.38
CA ASP A 212 7.09 -7.66 22.97
C ASP A 212 8.24 -8.00 22.00
N VAL A 213 8.03 -7.81 20.69
CA VAL A 213 9.05 -7.93 19.64
C VAL A 213 8.99 -6.72 18.69
N PRO A 214 9.50 -5.55 19.12
CA PRO A 214 9.36 -4.30 18.35
C PRO A 214 9.88 -4.38 16.91
N MET A 215 11.02 -5.06 16.71
CA MET A 215 11.61 -5.20 15.37
C MET A 215 10.81 -6.11 14.43
N ALA A 216 10.00 -7.04 14.95
CA ALA A 216 9.05 -7.78 14.11
C ALA A 216 7.88 -6.87 13.68
N ALA A 217 7.40 -5.98 14.56
CA ALA A 217 6.41 -4.98 14.16
C ALA A 217 6.96 -4.03 13.08
N LYS A 218 8.23 -3.59 13.21
CA LYS A 218 8.92 -2.80 12.17
C LYS A 218 9.16 -3.60 10.89
N GLY A 219 9.49 -4.88 11.00
CA GLY A 219 9.62 -5.78 9.86
C GLY A 219 8.35 -5.84 9.01
N ILE A 220 7.18 -5.96 9.65
CA ILE A 220 5.87 -5.93 8.95
C ILE A 220 5.66 -4.59 8.23
N ILE A 221 6.01 -3.48 8.87
CA ILE A 221 5.90 -2.14 8.26
C ILE A 221 6.82 -2.04 7.05
N VAL A 222 8.11 -2.38 7.19
CA VAL A 222 9.11 -2.30 6.12
C VAL A 222 8.73 -3.22 4.94
N SER A 223 8.36 -4.47 5.21
CA SER A 223 8.00 -5.43 4.16
C SER A 223 6.74 -5.01 3.38
N SER A 224 5.72 -4.51 4.07
CA SER A 224 4.47 -4.09 3.43
C SER A 224 4.60 -2.72 2.74
N ALA A 225 5.32 -1.78 3.35
CA ALA A 225 5.55 -0.44 2.81
C ALA A 225 6.37 -0.48 1.53
N PHE A 226 7.49 -1.22 1.52
CA PHE A 226 8.49 -1.10 0.48
C PHE A 226 8.58 -2.32 -0.45
N LEU A 227 8.05 -3.48 -0.04
CA LEU A 227 8.07 -4.69 -0.87
C LEU A 227 6.67 -5.23 -1.21
N GLY A 228 5.61 -4.66 -0.65
CA GLY A 228 4.23 -5.14 -0.84
C GLY A 228 4.02 -6.55 -0.29
N VAL A 229 4.82 -6.94 0.71
CA VAL A 229 4.76 -8.26 1.36
C VAL A 229 4.10 -8.12 2.73
N GLU A 230 2.92 -8.71 2.87
CA GLU A 230 2.19 -8.77 4.14
C GLU A 230 2.74 -9.90 5.01
N MET A 231 3.04 -9.59 6.27
CA MET A 231 3.66 -10.51 7.23
C MET A 231 2.98 -10.48 8.60
N LYS A 232 1.82 -9.82 8.73
CA LYS A 232 1.12 -9.71 10.02
C LYS A 232 0.74 -11.08 10.60
N CYS A 233 0.33 -12.05 9.77
CA CYS A 233 0.06 -13.43 10.22
C CYS A 233 1.35 -14.14 10.66
N ALA A 234 2.45 -13.90 9.93
CA ALA A 234 3.80 -14.41 10.23
C ALA A 234 4.34 -13.96 11.60
N ARG A 235 3.64 -13.08 12.31
CA ARG A 235 3.96 -12.74 13.71
C ARG A 235 3.84 -13.93 14.66
N CYS A 236 2.89 -14.85 14.43
CA CYS A 236 2.56 -15.92 15.37
C CYS A 236 2.59 -17.35 14.79
N HIS A 237 2.49 -17.47 13.47
CA HIS A 237 2.47 -18.74 12.74
C HIS A 237 2.78 -18.46 11.26
N ASP A 238 3.11 -19.46 10.46
CA ASP A 238 3.32 -19.29 9.03
C ASP A 238 2.05 -18.75 8.35
N ALA A 239 2.20 -17.83 7.40
CA ALA A 239 1.04 -17.20 6.79
C ALA A 239 0.22 -18.24 5.99
N PRO A 240 -1.09 -18.38 6.25
CA PRO A 240 -1.91 -19.42 5.61
C PRO A 240 -2.23 -19.13 4.15
N SER A 241 -2.14 -17.87 3.75
CA SER A 241 -2.51 -17.38 2.41
C SER A 241 -1.40 -16.56 1.75
N ASN A 242 -0.19 -16.58 2.32
CA ASN A 242 0.98 -15.92 1.76
C ASN A 242 2.19 -16.86 1.83
N VAL A 243 3.21 -16.63 1.01
CA VAL A 243 4.43 -17.47 1.02
C VAL A 243 5.31 -17.23 2.26
N SER A 244 5.13 -16.08 2.93
CA SER A 244 5.93 -15.66 4.07
C SER A 244 5.73 -16.56 5.28
N ARG A 245 6.83 -17.10 5.79
CA ARG A 245 6.87 -17.89 7.03
C ARG A 245 7.05 -17.00 8.25
N GLN A 246 6.77 -17.55 9.42
CA GLN A 246 7.13 -16.92 10.69
C GLN A 246 8.63 -16.68 10.77
N GLU A 247 9.43 -17.64 10.31
CA GLU A 247 10.89 -17.52 10.27
C GLU A 247 11.36 -16.30 9.47
N ASP A 248 10.76 -16.06 8.30
CA ASP A 248 11.09 -14.92 7.44
C ASP A 248 10.93 -13.58 8.19
N LEU A 249 9.84 -13.44 8.97
CA LEU A 249 9.61 -12.21 9.74
C LEU A 249 10.64 -12.04 10.86
N PHE A 250 11.00 -13.13 11.54
CA PHE A 250 11.98 -13.06 12.63
C PHE A 250 13.41 -12.88 12.13
N GLN A 251 13.75 -13.36 10.93
CA GLN A 251 15.02 -13.06 10.26
C GLN A 251 15.11 -11.57 9.90
N LEU A 252 14.04 -11.00 9.34
CA LEU A 252 13.95 -9.56 9.07
C LEU A 252 14.04 -8.73 10.35
N ALA A 253 13.37 -9.18 11.41
CA ALA A 253 13.44 -8.53 12.72
C ALA A 253 14.86 -8.59 13.30
N ALA A 254 15.58 -9.70 13.12
CA ALA A 254 16.95 -9.86 13.58
C ALA A 254 17.93 -8.96 12.82
N LEU A 255 17.73 -8.75 11.51
CA LEU A 255 18.45 -7.72 10.74
C LEU A 255 18.21 -6.33 11.33
N LEU A 256 16.95 -5.96 11.59
CA LEU A 256 16.59 -4.66 12.19
C LEU A 256 17.08 -4.49 13.63
N LYS A 257 17.29 -5.58 14.37
CA LYS A 257 17.87 -5.57 15.72
C LYS A 257 19.40 -5.56 15.72
N GLU A 258 20.03 -5.85 14.58
CA GLU A 258 21.48 -6.07 14.44
C GLU A 258 22.00 -7.27 15.28
N ALA A 259 21.10 -8.17 15.65
CA ALA A 259 21.40 -9.34 16.48
C ALA A 259 20.29 -10.37 16.39
N SER A 260 20.62 -11.61 16.74
CA SER A 260 19.64 -12.69 16.89
C SER A 260 18.45 -12.31 17.79
N ILE A 261 17.28 -12.86 17.48
CA ILE A 261 16.04 -12.70 18.26
C ILE A 261 15.57 -14.05 18.77
N ASP A 262 15.25 -14.11 20.07
CA ASP A 262 14.48 -15.21 20.65
C ASP A 262 13.00 -15.00 20.37
N VAL A 263 12.31 -16.05 19.91
CA VAL A 263 10.87 -16.03 19.65
C VAL A 263 10.12 -16.08 20.99
N PRO A 264 9.41 -15.02 21.45
CA PRO A 264 8.71 -15.09 22.73
C PRO A 264 7.44 -15.94 22.63
N THR A 265 6.96 -16.45 23.77
CA THR A 265 5.76 -17.31 23.84
C THR A 265 4.50 -16.65 23.26
N THR A 266 4.39 -15.33 23.38
CA THR A 266 3.37 -14.46 22.79
C THR A 266 3.36 -14.47 21.25
N SER A 267 4.43 -14.98 20.62
CA SER A 267 4.58 -15.17 19.18
C SER A 267 4.18 -16.56 18.71
N SER A 268 3.40 -17.30 19.48
CA SER A 268 2.96 -18.63 19.08
C SER A 268 1.50 -18.79 19.42
N VAL A 269 0.74 -19.41 18.51
CA VAL A 269 -0.61 -19.87 18.83
C VAL A 269 -0.53 -21.19 19.62
N PRO A 270 -1.35 -21.40 20.66
CA PRO A 270 -1.39 -22.67 21.38
C PRO A 270 -2.04 -23.76 20.51
N MET A 271 -1.23 -24.56 19.81
CA MET A 271 -1.71 -25.59 18.88
C MET A 271 -2.55 -26.68 19.57
N ASP A 272 -2.27 -26.98 20.85
CA ASP A 272 -3.01 -27.99 21.64
C ASP A 272 -4.52 -27.70 21.72
N ARG A 273 -4.93 -26.43 21.71
CA ARG A 273 -6.35 -26.03 21.72
C ARG A 273 -7.01 -26.17 20.35
N ILE A 274 -6.23 -26.10 19.28
CA ILE A 274 -6.71 -26.23 17.89
C ILE A 274 -6.94 -27.71 17.56
N HIS A 275 -6.00 -28.58 17.97
CA HIS A 275 -6.10 -30.03 17.75
C HIS A 275 -7.26 -30.70 18.51
N GLN A 276 -7.71 -30.15 19.65
CA GLN A 276 -8.87 -30.64 20.40
C GLN A 276 -10.20 -30.55 19.63
N SER A 277 -10.27 -29.73 18.57
CA SER A 277 -11.50 -29.54 17.78
C SER A 277 -11.71 -30.60 16.69
N GLY A 278 -10.77 -31.55 16.51
CA GLY A 278 -10.84 -32.60 15.47
C GLY A 278 -10.72 -32.11 14.02
N ARG A 279 -10.57 -30.79 13.79
CA ARG A 279 -10.32 -30.20 12.47
C ARG A 279 -8.83 -30.06 12.23
N LYS A 280 -8.39 -30.35 10.99
CA LYS A 280 -7.00 -30.11 10.57
C LYS A 280 -6.69 -28.61 10.69
N PRO A 281 -5.59 -28.21 11.35
CA PRO A 281 -5.23 -26.79 11.45
C PRO A 281 -5.03 -26.18 10.06
N LEU A 282 -5.54 -24.96 9.87
CA LEU A 282 -5.34 -24.17 8.65
C LEU A 282 -4.04 -23.35 8.67
N ILE A 283 -3.27 -23.47 9.75
CA ILE A 283 -2.06 -22.72 10.04
C ILE A 283 -1.00 -23.67 10.61
N GLU A 284 0.26 -23.35 10.39
CA GLU A 284 1.41 -24.11 10.89
C GLU A 284 2.30 -23.18 11.72
N VAL A 285 2.79 -23.68 12.87
CA VAL A 285 3.77 -22.98 13.69
C VAL A 285 5.09 -23.74 13.57
N THR A 286 5.99 -23.23 12.73
CA THR A 286 7.29 -23.85 12.48
C THR A 286 8.35 -23.40 13.48
N LEU A 287 8.26 -22.17 13.99
CA LEU A 287 9.15 -21.67 15.04
C LEU A 287 8.56 -21.87 16.44
N LYS A 288 9.29 -22.62 17.28
CA LYS A 288 8.92 -22.85 18.67
C LYS A 288 9.26 -21.63 19.54
N PRO A 289 8.47 -21.31 20.58
CA PRO A 289 8.88 -20.37 21.60
C PRO A 289 10.28 -20.69 22.16
N GLY A 290 11.11 -19.65 22.31
CA GLY A 290 12.51 -19.76 22.73
C GLY A 290 13.48 -20.16 21.61
N ALA A 291 13.00 -20.40 20.38
CA ALA A 291 13.90 -20.55 19.24
C ALA A 291 14.67 -19.25 19.00
N LYS A 292 15.96 -19.39 18.72
CA LYS A 292 16.85 -18.28 18.39
C LYS A 292 16.97 -18.16 16.88
N VAL A 293 16.59 -17.01 16.33
CA VAL A 293 16.61 -16.72 14.89
C VAL A 293 17.73 -15.73 14.60
N GLU A 294 18.61 -16.09 13.66
CA GLU A 294 19.72 -15.25 13.22
C GLU A 294 19.28 -14.27 12.10
N PRO A 295 19.96 -13.13 11.94
CA PRO A 295 19.70 -12.21 10.83
C PRO A 295 19.91 -12.89 9.48
N ALA A 296 18.93 -12.77 8.58
CA ALA A 296 19.04 -13.26 7.21
C ALA A 296 18.05 -12.53 6.29
N TRP A 297 18.36 -12.46 5.00
CA TRP A 297 17.46 -11.90 3.98
C TRP A 297 16.43 -12.95 3.50
N PRO A 298 15.13 -12.82 3.85
CA PRO A 298 14.13 -13.83 3.49
C PRO A 298 13.60 -13.67 2.06
N PHE A 299 13.99 -12.61 1.34
CA PHE A 299 13.40 -12.26 0.04
C PHE A 299 14.38 -12.40 -1.13
N ALA A 300 15.18 -13.48 -1.14
CA ALA A 300 16.11 -13.81 -2.22
C ALA A 300 15.46 -13.84 -3.63
N ARG A 301 14.14 -14.03 -3.70
CA ARG A 301 13.34 -13.93 -4.94
C ARG A 301 13.32 -12.53 -5.58
N TYR A 302 13.64 -11.47 -4.83
CA TYR A 302 13.65 -10.10 -5.35
C TYR A 302 15.05 -9.63 -5.72
N CYS A 303 16.05 -9.98 -4.92
CA CYS A 303 17.45 -9.79 -5.25
C CYS A 303 18.32 -10.76 -4.44
N ASP A 304 19.49 -11.08 -4.99
CA ASP A 304 20.50 -11.90 -4.33
C ASP A 304 21.13 -11.14 -3.14
N GLU A 305 21.41 -11.85 -2.05
CA GLU A 305 21.93 -11.23 -0.83
C GLU A 305 23.35 -10.64 -1.01
N SER A 306 24.13 -11.16 -1.96
CA SER A 306 25.47 -10.63 -2.28
C SER A 306 25.45 -9.21 -2.85
N VAL A 307 24.29 -8.71 -3.28
CA VAL A 307 24.14 -7.31 -3.71
C VAL A 307 24.51 -6.34 -2.57
N ALA A 308 24.19 -6.71 -1.32
CA ALA A 308 24.53 -5.91 -0.15
C ALA A 308 26.05 -5.73 0.02
N ASP A 309 26.86 -6.72 -0.37
CA ASP A 309 28.32 -6.68 -0.21
C ASP A 309 28.96 -5.57 -1.06
N THR A 310 28.25 -5.11 -2.10
CA THR A 310 28.71 -4.04 -3.00
C THR A 310 27.99 -2.71 -2.76
N LEU A 311 26.70 -2.75 -2.43
CA LEU A 311 25.87 -1.54 -2.34
C LEU A 311 25.74 -0.96 -0.93
N ALA A 312 25.91 -1.77 0.12
CA ALA A 312 25.92 -1.26 1.49
C ALA A 312 27.21 -0.45 1.72
N GLU A 313 27.09 0.66 2.46
CA GLU A 313 28.22 1.49 2.88
C GLU A 313 29.02 0.81 4.01
N HIS A 314 28.29 0.09 4.86
CA HIS A 314 28.77 -0.70 5.98
C HIS A 314 28.24 -2.13 5.84
N PRO A 315 28.82 -2.98 4.98
CA PRO A 315 28.34 -4.34 4.73
C PRO A 315 28.35 -5.26 5.95
N ASP A 316 29.03 -4.88 7.04
CA ASP A 316 29.04 -5.62 8.31
C ASP A 316 27.88 -5.20 9.24
N ASP A 317 27.19 -4.10 8.96
CA ASP A 317 25.99 -3.63 9.68
C ASP A 317 24.73 -4.30 9.09
N PRO A 318 24.01 -5.14 9.87
CA PRO A 318 22.80 -5.82 9.40
C PRO A 318 21.69 -4.88 8.89
N ARG A 319 21.54 -3.68 9.46
CA ARG A 319 20.54 -2.70 9.00
C ARG A 319 20.96 -2.08 7.69
N ASP A 320 22.24 -1.75 7.52
CA ASP A 320 22.71 -1.19 6.26
C ASP A 320 22.66 -2.22 5.12
N ARG A 321 22.99 -3.49 5.42
CA ARG A 321 22.75 -4.60 4.48
C ARG A 321 21.28 -4.67 4.07
N LEU A 322 20.37 -4.65 5.05
CA LEU A 322 18.94 -4.71 4.77
C LEU A 322 18.47 -3.52 3.93
N ALA A 323 18.92 -2.31 4.25
CA ALA A 323 18.65 -1.11 3.48
C ALA A 323 19.07 -1.29 2.02
N ALA A 324 20.30 -1.72 1.78
CA ALA A 324 20.83 -1.98 0.44
C ALA A 324 20.02 -3.04 -0.32
N LEU A 325 19.59 -4.12 0.33
CA LEU A 325 18.79 -5.18 -0.29
C LEU A 325 17.39 -4.71 -0.68
N ILE A 326 16.79 -3.82 0.11
CA ILE A 326 15.48 -3.24 -0.20
C ILE A 326 15.62 -2.27 -1.39
N THR A 327 16.62 -1.38 -1.37
CA THR A 327 16.71 -0.25 -2.31
C THR A 327 17.57 -0.52 -3.54
N ALA A 328 18.19 -1.70 -3.63
CA ALA A 328 18.98 -2.13 -4.77
C ALA A 328 18.22 -1.99 -6.11
N PRO A 329 18.86 -1.47 -7.18
CA PRO A 329 18.27 -1.44 -8.53
C PRO A 329 17.85 -2.83 -9.06
N GLN A 330 18.53 -3.89 -8.61
CA GLN A 330 18.21 -5.29 -8.92
C GLN A 330 16.89 -5.73 -8.28
N ASN A 331 16.52 -5.13 -7.15
CA ASN A 331 15.24 -5.34 -6.50
C ASN A 331 14.16 -4.49 -7.21
N GLU A 332 13.71 -4.95 -8.38
CA GLU A 332 12.65 -4.24 -9.13
C GLU A 332 11.35 -4.12 -8.32
N ARG A 333 11.13 -4.97 -7.30
CA ARG A 333 9.92 -4.94 -6.46
C ARG A 333 9.82 -3.61 -5.71
N PHE A 334 10.92 -3.10 -5.14
CA PHE A 334 10.90 -1.82 -4.43
C PHE A 334 10.44 -0.67 -5.34
N ALA A 335 11.08 -0.54 -6.52
CA ALA A 335 10.75 0.52 -7.46
C ALA A 335 9.29 0.43 -7.94
N GLN A 336 8.80 -0.79 -8.21
CA GLN A 336 7.41 -1.01 -8.60
C GLN A 336 6.42 -0.67 -7.48
N VAL A 337 6.72 -1.04 -6.22
CA VAL A 337 5.86 -0.72 -5.06
C VAL A 337 5.75 0.78 -4.86
N MET A 338 6.88 1.49 -4.89
CA MET A 338 6.91 2.95 -4.77
C MET A 338 6.15 3.64 -5.92
N ALA A 339 6.36 3.18 -7.16
CA ALA A 339 5.62 3.68 -8.32
C ALA A 339 4.11 3.43 -8.20
N ASN A 340 3.69 2.24 -7.75
CA ASN A 340 2.28 1.89 -7.59
C ASN A 340 1.60 2.73 -6.49
N ARG A 341 2.31 3.01 -5.38
CA ARG A 341 1.83 3.87 -4.31
C ARG A 341 1.59 5.29 -4.79
N LEU A 342 2.55 5.86 -5.52
CA LEU A 342 2.41 7.19 -6.11
C LEU A 342 1.27 7.22 -7.14
N TRP A 343 1.20 6.20 -8.01
CA TRP A 343 0.12 6.04 -8.97
C TRP A 343 -1.24 6.01 -8.29
N GLN A 344 -1.42 5.20 -7.25
CA GLN A 344 -2.69 5.15 -6.51
C GLN A 344 -3.06 6.51 -5.91
N ARG A 345 -2.08 7.25 -5.38
CA ARG A 345 -2.33 8.57 -4.80
C ARG A 345 -2.83 9.60 -5.81
N LEU A 346 -2.33 9.55 -7.04
CA LEU A 346 -2.74 10.48 -8.10
C LEU A 346 -3.97 9.99 -8.87
N MET A 347 -4.06 8.68 -9.11
CA MET A 347 -5.07 8.07 -9.98
C MET A 347 -6.27 7.52 -9.22
N GLY A 348 -6.20 7.38 -7.89
CA GLY A 348 -7.27 6.87 -7.03
C GLY A 348 -7.35 5.35 -6.88
N ARG A 349 -6.60 4.61 -7.69
CA ARG A 349 -6.46 3.15 -7.62
C ARG A 349 -5.06 2.76 -8.04
N GLY A 350 -4.44 1.81 -7.34
CA GLY A 350 -3.15 1.24 -7.72
C GLY A 350 -3.26 0.30 -8.91
N ILE A 351 -2.21 0.25 -9.74
CA ILE A 351 -2.05 -0.78 -10.79
C ILE A 351 -2.12 -2.17 -10.15
N VAL A 352 -1.47 -2.35 -9.00
CA VAL A 352 -1.82 -3.39 -8.02
C VAL A 352 -2.74 -2.76 -6.99
N ALA A 353 -3.97 -3.25 -6.89
CA ALA A 353 -5.00 -2.60 -6.09
C ALA A 353 -4.75 -2.65 -4.58
N ASN A 354 -4.11 -3.72 -4.10
CA ASN A 354 -3.69 -3.84 -2.72
C ASN A 354 -2.25 -3.34 -2.55
N LEU A 355 -2.05 -2.29 -1.75
CA LEU A 355 -0.73 -1.68 -1.55
C LEU A 355 0.20 -2.46 -0.62
N VAL A 356 -0.36 -3.26 0.29
CA VAL A 356 0.38 -3.91 1.39
C VAL A 356 0.57 -5.41 1.16
N ASP A 357 -0.32 -6.02 0.37
CA ASP A 357 -0.31 -7.46 0.09
C ASP A 357 -0.50 -7.72 -1.41
N TRP A 358 0.62 -7.77 -2.14
CA TRP A 358 0.63 -7.97 -3.58
C TRP A 358 0.36 -9.42 -3.99
N GLU A 359 0.43 -10.39 -3.09
CA GLU A 359 0.06 -11.78 -3.39
C GLU A 359 -1.47 -11.93 -3.55
N LYS A 360 -2.24 -10.97 -3.02
CA LYS A 360 -3.70 -10.90 -3.21
C LYS A 360 -4.14 -10.15 -4.47
N GLY A 361 -3.23 -9.70 -5.32
CA GLY A 361 -3.61 -8.94 -6.50
C GLY A 361 -2.54 -8.86 -7.57
N GLU A 362 -2.92 -9.19 -8.80
CA GLU A 362 -2.06 -9.01 -9.97
C GLU A 362 -2.12 -7.55 -10.48
N PRO A 363 -1.03 -7.03 -11.07
CA PRO A 363 -1.04 -5.72 -11.70
C PRO A 363 -2.00 -5.70 -12.90
N SER A 364 -2.88 -4.69 -12.96
CA SER A 364 -3.78 -4.54 -14.11
C SER A 364 -3.03 -4.21 -15.42
N HIS A 365 -1.86 -3.56 -15.30
CA HIS A 365 -0.99 -3.18 -16.41
C HIS A 365 0.49 -3.48 -16.06
N PRO A 366 0.93 -4.74 -16.15
CA PRO A 366 2.28 -5.14 -15.71
C PRO A 366 3.39 -4.40 -16.46
N ALA A 367 3.25 -4.21 -17.77
CA ALA A 367 4.25 -3.49 -18.58
C ALA A 367 4.37 -2.01 -18.19
N LEU A 368 3.24 -1.36 -17.86
CA LEU A 368 3.24 0.02 -17.37
C LEU A 368 3.91 0.11 -16.01
N LEU A 369 3.58 -0.80 -15.09
CA LEU A 369 4.18 -0.84 -13.75
C LEU A 369 5.70 -1.04 -13.82
N GLN A 370 6.16 -1.98 -14.64
CA GLN A 370 7.59 -2.20 -14.86
C GLN A 370 8.27 -0.98 -15.47
N TRP A 371 7.63 -0.34 -16.46
CA TRP A 371 8.18 0.87 -17.07
C TRP A 371 8.27 2.03 -16.06
N LEU A 372 7.25 2.26 -15.25
CA LEU A 372 7.27 3.28 -14.19
C LEU A 372 8.36 2.98 -13.15
N GLY A 373 8.54 1.71 -12.75
CA GLY A 373 9.64 1.29 -11.87
C GLY A 373 11.01 1.62 -12.47
N ARG A 374 11.23 1.38 -13.77
CA ARG A 374 12.47 1.77 -14.45
C ARG A 374 12.66 3.28 -14.54
N GLN A 375 11.60 4.05 -14.80
CA GLN A 375 11.67 5.52 -14.78
C GLN A 375 12.06 6.03 -13.40
N PHE A 376 11.54 5.39 -12.35
CA PHE A 376 11.86 5.74 -10.98
C PHE A 376 13.35 5.51 -10.67
N VAL A 377 13.88 4.32 -10.99
CA VAL A 377 15.32 4.02 -10.84
C VAL A 377 16.17 4.98 -11.67
N ALA A 378 15.81 5.21 -12.94
CA ALA A 378 16.56 6.09 -13.86
C ALA A 378 16.59 7.56 -13.41
N SER A 379 15.57 8.00 -12.67
CA SER A 379 15.53 9.34 -12.07
C SER A 379 16.37 9.47 -10.79
N GLY A 380 17.04 8.41 -10.34
CA GLY A 380 17.69 8.36 -9.04
C GLY A 380 16.66 8.33 -7.90
N TYR A 381 15.58 7.56 -8.08
CA TYR A 381 14.48 7.41 -7.11
C TYR A 381 13.78 8.73 -6.72
N ASP A 382 13.70 9.69 -7.63
CA ASP A 382 13.00 10.97 -7.43
C ASP A 382 11.48 10.79 -7.56
N MET A 383 10.78 10.88 -6.43
CA MET A 383 9.32 10.77 -6.36
C MET A 383 8.60 11.90 -7.11
N LYS A 384 9.15 13.12 -7.13
CA LYS A 384 8.58 14.26 -7.85
C LYS A 384 8.81 14.14 -9.35
N ALA A 385 9.91 13.55 -9.79
CA ALA A 385 10.12 13.23 -11.21
C ALA A 385 9.09 12.22 -11.72
N LEU A 386 8.81 11.16 -10.95
CA LEU A 386 7.77 10.21 -11.30
C LEU A 386 6.36 10.83 -11.25
N ALA A 387 6.10 11.70 -10.26
CA ALA A 387 4.83 12.43 -10.16
C ALA A 387 4.62 13.35 -11.38
N ARG A 388 5.66 14.10 -11.78
CA ARG A 388 5.64 14.95 -12.98
C ARG A 388 5.22 14.17 -14.21
N LEU A 389 5.76 12.96 -14.38
CA LEU A 389 5.45 12.08 -15.51
C LEU A 389 3.96 11.67 -15.51
N ILE A 390 3.42 11.29 -14.35
CA ILE A 390 2.01 10.89 -14.22
C ILE A 390 1.08 12.10 -14.43
N LEU A 391 1.38 13.25 -13.82
CA LEU A 391 0.57 14.46 -13.88
C LEU A 391 0.49 15.06 -15.30
N ASN A 392 1.55 14.91 -16.11
CA ASN A 392 1.57 15.33 -17.51
C ASN A 392 0.87 14.33 -18.46
N SER A 393 0.46 13.15 -17.97
CA SER A 393 -0.17 12.15 -18.82
C SER A 393 -1.64 12.50 -19.14
N HIS A 394 -2.11 12.07 -20.31
CA HIS A 394 -3.54 12.09 -20.62
C HIS A 394 -4.36 11.27 -19.63
N ALA A 395 -3.83 10.18 -19.07
CA ALA A 395 -4.53 9.36 -18.10
C ALA A 395 -4.95 10.18 -16.86
N TYR A 396 -4.04 10.99 -16.33
CA TYR A 396 -4.33 11.87 -15.19
C TYR A 396 -5.22 13.05 -15.57
N GLN A 397 -5.03 13.65 -16.74
CA GLN A 397 -5.71 14.89 -17.15
C GLN A 397 -7.11 14.69 -17.75
N ARG A 398 -7.61 13.45 -17.82
CA ARG A 398 -8.98 13.16 -18.29
C ARG A 398 -10.05 13.68 -17.34
N ALA A 399 -11.19 14.08 -17.90
CA ALA A 399 -12.38 14.44 -17.14
C ALA A 399 -12.86 13.22 -16.33
N ALA A 400 -13.28 13.46 -15.10
CA ALA A 400 -13.82 12.40 -14.25
C ALA A 400 -15.19 11.95 -14.79
N ASP A 401 -15.48 10.66 -14.67
CA ASP A 401 -16.83 10.14 -14.90
C ASP A 401 -17.68 10.41 -13.64
N PRO A 402 -18.74 11.23 -13.73
CA PRO A 402 -19.57 11.57 -12.58
C PRO A 402 -20.41 10.39 -12.06
N GLU A 403 -20.61 9.35 -12.86
CA GLU A 403 -21.36 8.15 -12.47
C GLU A 403 -20.45 7.07 -11.85
N ALA A 404 -19.13 7.17 -12.08
CA ALA A 404 -18.17 6.22 -11.55
C ALA A 404 -18.04 6.33 -10.03
N GLN A 405 -18.37 5.24 -9.33
CA GLN A 405 -18.19 5.13 -7.87
C GLN A 405 -16.75 4.83 -7.47
N GLU A 406 -16.02 4.15 -8.34
CA GLU A 406 -14.61 3.79 -8.14
C GLU A 406 -13.85 3.91 -9.46
N VAL A 407 -12.53 4.10 -9.36
CA VAL A 407 -11.67 4.19 -10.52
C VAL A 407 -11.57 2.81 -11.16
N SER A 408 -11.93 2.73 -12.43
CA SER A 408 -11.76 1.50 -13.20
C SER A 408 -10.27 1.12 -13.27
N PRO A 409 -9.90 -0.15 -13.08
CA PRO A 409 -8.53 -0.65 -13.25
C PRO A 409 -7.94 -0.46 -14.66
N LEU A 410 -8.77 -0.05 -15.63
CA LEU A 410 -8.39 0.35 -16.99
C LEU A 410 -7.97 1.82 -17.12
N TYR A 411 -8.24 2.64 -16.10
CA TYR A 411 -7.94 4.07 -16.08
C TYR A 411 -8.51 4.86 -17.27
N ILE A 412 -9.67 4.42 -17.78
CA ILE A 412 -10.39 5.08 -18.90
C ILE A 412 -10.89 6.48 -18.52
N ALA A 413 -11.27 6.65 -17.25
CA ALA A 413 -11.68 7.90 -16.64
C ALA A 413 -11.37 7.82 -15.13
N PRO A 414 -10.95 8.93 -14.51
CA PRO A 414 -10.94 9.04 -13.05
C PRO A 414 -12.35 8.96 -12.48
N ALA A 415 -12.47 8.50 -11.24
CA ALA A 415 -13.68 8.63 -10.44
C ALA A 415 -13.54 9.80 -9.46
N ALA A 416 -14.67 10.33 -8.99
CA ALA A 416 -14.66 11.32 -7.93
C ALA A 416 -14.06 10.73 -6.65
N ARG A 417 -13.15 11.47 -6.01
CA ARG A 417 -12.49 11.05 -4.76
C ARG A 417 -12.90 11.93 -3.60
N ARG A 418 -13.03 11.31 -2.44
CA ARG A 418 -13.21 12.05 -1.18
C ARG A 418 -11.90 12.73 -0.82
N LEU A 419 -12.00 13.94 -0.28
CA LEU A 419 -10.86 14.59 0.36
C LEU A 419 -10.53 13.84 1.65
N SER A 420 -9.23 13.76 1.95
CA SER A 420 -8.75 13.34 3.28
C SER A 420 -9.17 14.35 4.36
N SER A 421 -9.14 13.91 5.62
CA SER A 421 -9.46 14.77 6.77
C SER A 421 -8.56 16.00 6.81
N GLU A 422 -7.26 15.82 6.56
CA GLU A 422 -6.26 16.87 6.49
C GLU A 422 -6.58 17.87 5.39
N GLN A 423 -6.88 17.38 4.18
CA GLN A 423 -7.28 18.24 3.06
C GLN A 423 -8.54 19.04 3.39
N ILE A 424 -9.55 18.45 4.06
CA ILE A 424 -10.77 19.16 4.45
C ILE A 424 -10.43 20.32 5.39
N VAL A 425 -9.67 20.05 6.45
CA VAL A 425 -9.30 21.05 7.46
C VAL A 425 -8.42 22.13 6.84
N ASP A 426 -7.33 21.76 6.16
CA ASP A 426 -6.39 22.71 5.58
C ASP A 426 -7.03 23.54 4.46
N SER A 427 -7.93 22.95 3.67
CA SER A 427 -8.68 23.69 2.64
C SER A 427 -9.62 24.72 3.24
N LEU A 428 -10.23 24.46 4.41
CA LEU A 428 -11.09 25.43 5.09
C LEU A 428 -10.30 26.66 5.54
N PHE A 429 -9.14 26.46 6.16
CA PHE A 429 -8.28 27.57 6.58
C PHE A 429 -7.69 28.31 5.38
N SER A 430 -7.24 27.58 4.35
CA SER A 430 -6.76 28.16 3.08
C SER A 430 -7.82 29.04 2.41
N ALA A 431 -9.03 28.52 2.22
CA ALA A 431 -10.11 29.22 1.53
C ALA A 431 -10.65 30.44 2.30
N THR A 432 -10.56 30.44 3.63
CA THR A 432 -11.01 31.58 4.44
C THR A 432 -9.92 32.62 4.70
N GLY A 433 -8.66 32.32 4.33
CA GLY A 433 -7.50 33.15 4.66
C GLY A 433 -7.24 33.28 6.16
N LYS A 434 -7.89 32.45 7.00
CA LYS A 434 -7.69 32.46 8.45
C LYS A 434 -6.55 31.51 8.80
N PRO A 435 -5.60 31.90 9.65
CA PRO A 435 -4.61 30.97 10.17
C PRO A 435 -5.22 30.07 11.25
N PHE A 436 -4.57 28.94 11.50
CA PHE A 436 -4.75 28.21 12.76
C PHE A 436 -4.40 29.15 13.92
N ARG A 437 -5.26 29.21 14.95
CA ARG A 437 -5.00 29.95 16.20
C ARG A 437 -4.79 28.93 17.31
N LEU A 438 -3.57 28.44 17.42
CA LEU A 438 -3.19 27.38 18.33
C LEU A 438 -1.95 27.79 19.11
N GLU A 439 -1.79 27.23 20.31
CA GLU A 439 -0.58 27.38 21.09
C GLU A 439 0.55 26.53 20.52
N GLU A 440 1.76 26.78 20.99
CA GLU A 440 2.94 26.02 20.61
C GLU A 440 2.85 24.59 21.11
N VAL A 441 3.14 23.62 20.24
CA VAL A 441 3.18 22.21 20.63
C VAL A 441 4.53 21.94 21.27
N SER A 442 4.53 21.67 22.58
CA SER A 442 5.72 21.29 23.33
C SER A 442 5.67 19.82 23.72
N LEU A 443 6.84 19.18 23.71
CA LEU A 443 7.03 17.79 24.08
C LEU A 443 7.94 17.70 25.31
N ASP A 444 7.41 17.09 26.38
CA ASP A 444 8.19 16.65 27.52
C ASP A 444 8.45 15.14 27.41
N LEU A 445 9.64 14.80 26.90
CA LEU A 445 10.05 13.42 26.66
C LEU A 445 10.35 12.63 27.93
N ASP A 446 10.64 13.32 29.03
CA ASP A 446 11.16 12.70 30.26
C ASP A 446 10.21 12.89 31.44
N SER A 447 9.08 13.58 31.23
CA SER A 447 8.08 13.93 32.26
C SER A 447 8.65 14.71 33.44
N VAL A 448 9.81 15.35 33.26
CA VAL A 448 10.55 16.11 34.28
C VAL A 448 11.02 17.47 33.76
N ARG A 449 10.68 17.82 32.51
CA ARG A 449 11.12 19.07 31.89
C ARG A 449 10.19 20.21 32.31
N VAL A 450 10.78 21.34 32.66
CA VAL A 450 10.04 22.59 32.85
C VAL A 450 9.73 23.20 31.49
N PHE A 451 8.69 24.02 31.38
CA PHE A 451 8.32 24.66 30.11
C PHE A 451 9.49 25.38 29.42
N SER A 452 10.44 25.93 30.19
CA SER A 452 11.62 26.61 29.64
C SER A 452 12.67 25.68 28.99
N ASN A 453 12.55 24.35 29.13
CA ASN A 453 13.47 23.37 28.54
C ASN A 453 12.76 22.19 27.83
N SER A 454 11.44 22.29 27.61
CA SER A 454 10.71 21.36 26.75
C SER A 454 11.10 21.53 25.29
N ILE A 455 11.01 20.45 24.51
CA ILE A 455 11.24 20.52 23.06
C ILE A 455 10.00 21.15 22.44
N THR A 456 10.16 22.26 21.72
CA THR A 456 9.07 22.83 20.92
C THR A 456 9.05 22.22 19.51
N LEU A 457 7.85 21.92 19.03
CA LEU A 457 7.55 21.54 17.65
C LEU A 457 6.90 22.70 16.87
N GLY A 458 6.93 23.90 17.44
CA GLY A 458 6.38 25.12 16.88
C GLY A 458 4.84 25.22 16.98
N GLN A 459 4.31 26.31 16.44
CA GLN A 459 2.87 26.54 16.36
C GLN A 459 2.28 25.81 15.14
N PRO A 460 1.29 24.92 15.31
CA PRO A 460 0.67 24.20 14.21
C PRO A 460 0.04 25.14 13.18
N ARG A 461 0.33 24.87 11.91
CA ARG A 461 -0.15 25.64 10.74
C ARG A 461 -0.76 24.76 9.65
N ARG A 462 -0.85 23.46 9.92
CA ARG A 462 -1.44 22.40 9.11
C ARG A 462 -2.10 21.37 10.01
N ALA A 463 -3.10 20.68 9.49
CA ALA A 463 -3.81 19.63 10.20
C ALA A 463 -2.87 18.51 10.69
N TRP A 464 -1.89 18.12 9.87
CA TRP A 464 -0.95 17.05 10.23
C TRP A 464 -0.05 17.40 11.44
N MET A 465 0.18 18.70 11.70
CA MET A 465 0.99 19.16 12.84
C MET A 465 0.26 19.05 14.18
N LEU A 466 -1.07 18.85 14.13
CA LEU A 466 -1.89 18.69 15.32
C LEU A 466 -1.58 17.33 15.96
N ALA A 467 -1.16 17.33 17.22
CA ALA A 467 -1.15 16.13 18.05
C ALA A 467 -2.45 16.10 18.85
N SER A 468 -3.10 14.93 18.96
CA SER A 468 -4.13 14.75 19.97
C SER A 468 -3.45 14.64 21.32
N THR A 469 -3.60 15.63 22.19
CA THR A 469 -3.25 15.51 23.62
C THR A 469 -4.24 14.54 24.27
N SER A 470 -4.00 13.23 24.20
CA SER A 470 -4.71 12.25 25.01
C SER A 470 -4.14 12.16 26.41
#